data_AF-Q0F374-F1
#
_entry.id   AF-Q0F374-F1
#
_cell.length_a   1.000
_cell.length_b   1.000
_cell.length_c   1.000
_cell.angle_alpha   90.00
_cell.angle_beta   90.00
_cell.angle_gamma   90.00
#
_symmetry.space_group_name_H-M   'P 1'
#
loop_
_entity.id
_entity.type
_entity.pdbx_description
1 polymer ?
#
loop_
_entity_poly.entity_id
_entity_poly.type
_entity_poly.pdbx_seq_one_letter_code
_entity_poly.pdbx_strand_id
1 'polypeptide(L)'
;MVDTCKPLIAKGCQQVSSACISRQPDGSCATFQNTYQCIIKKGTTVTRQVCGNAAMCVAGTCFKTNTPPANDFAYVVSRFAAAAAAGASASASGGISIFKGGPEHCNRTILGAKNCCTASPSGWGKNIIKGCPASAKKLAQARQAATGHFIGSFCAAKGLFGICLRIQEVWCVFPSKLARIIQEQGRPQLGIGWGAAQAPNCRGFTPQEFQRLDFSKMNLSEFYSDIMNRMTPMNGTKLGNRIQTRMRNYYNSGAPNGGRIAP
;
A
#
# COMPACT_ATOMS: atom_id res chain seq x y z
N MET A 1 20.67 -61.91 -13.94
CA MET A 1 20.55 -60.66 -13.16
C MET A 1 19.11 -60.55 -12.68
N VAL A 2 18.89 -60.44 -11.37
CA VAL A 2 17.54 -60.36 -10.80
C VAL A 2 17.18 -58.87 -10.68
N ASP A 3 16.13 -58.45 -11.41
CA ASP A 3 15.62 -57.09 -11.32
C ASP A 3 14.81 -56.92 -10.03
N THR A 4 15.42 -56.26 -9.04
CA THR A 4 14.85 -56.00 -7.72
C THR A 4 13.90 -54.79 -7.70
N CYS A 5 13.71 -54.07 -8.81
CA CYS A 5 12.88 -52.87 -8.89
C CYS A 5 11.40 -53.16 -9.20
N LYS A 6 11.07 -54.37 -9.67
CA LYS A 6 9.69 -54.78 -10.00
C LYS A 6 8.63 -54.49 -8.92
N PRO A 7 8.89 -54.70 -7.61
CA PRO A 7 7.90 -54.41 -6.57
C PRO A 7 7.55 -52.91 -6.43
N LEU A 8 8.46 -52.01 -6.81
CA LEU A 8 8.24 -50.56 -6.74
C LEU A 8 7.40 -50.07 -7.93
N ILE A 9 7.62 -50.64 -9.11
CA ILE A 9 6.80 -50.37 -10.30
C ILE A 9 5.36 -50.85 -10.08
N ALA A 10 5.19 -52.05 -9.48
CA ALA A 10 3.88 -52.59 -9.14
C ALA A 10 3.10 -51.73 -8.11
N LYS A 11 3.80 -50.94 -7.29
CA LYS A 11 3.21 -49.98 -6.34
C LYS A 11 2.92 -48.60 -6.96
N GLY A 12 3.07 -48.45 -8.28
CA GLY A 12 2.78 -47.21 -8.99
C GLY A 12 3.81 -46.10 -8.79
N CYS A 13 5.03 -46.44 -8.35
CA CYS A 13 6.11 -45.48 -8.18
C CYS A 13 6.77 -45.15 -9.52
N GLN A 14 7.08 -43.87 -9.77
CA GLN A 14 7.78 -43.44 -10.98
C GLN A 14 9.29 -43.35 -10.74
N GLN A 15 10.08 -43.77 -11.72
CA GLN A 15 11.54 -43.68 -11.65
C GLN A 15 11.98 -42.23 -11.85
N VAL A 16 12.76 -41.71 -10.92
CA VAL A 16 13.27 -40.32 -10.96
C VAL A 16 14.73 -40.24 -11.40
N SER A 17 15.52 -41.28 -11.20
CA SER A 17 16.92 -41.33 -11.65
C SER A 17 17.44 -42.76 -11.82
N SER A 18 18.51 -42.89 -12.62
CA SER A 18 19.28 -44.12 -12.80
C SER A 18 20.77 -43.77 -12.82
N ALA A 19 21.57 -44.43 -11.99
CA ALA A 19 23.01 -44.24 -11.91
C ALA A 19 23.74 -45.57 -12.14
N CYS A 20 24.78 -45.56 -12.98
CA CYS A 20 25.63 -46.73 -13.17
C CYS A 20 26.62 -46.85 -12.00
N ILE A 21 26.58 -47.97 -11.27
CA ILE A 21 27.45 -48.19 -10.11
C ILE A 21 28.59 -49.19 -10.37
N SER A 22 28.57 -49.87 -11.52
CA SER A 22 29.66 -50.74 -11.97
C SER A 22 29.75 -50.74 -13.49
N ARG A 23 30.95 -50.51 -14.05
CA ARG A 23 31.22 -50.51 -15.50
C ARG A 23 32.13 -51.66 -15.88
N GLN A 24 31.83 -52.27 -17.02
CA GLN A 24 32.63 -53.31 -17.66
C GLN A 24 33.82 -52.68 -18.43
N PRO A 25 34.84 -53.49 -18.80
CA PRO A 25 36.02 -53.01 -19.51
C PRO A 25 35.72 -52.40 -20.90
N ASP A 26 34.60 -52.75 -21.50
CA ASP A 26 34.10 -52.21 -22.77
C ASP A 26 33.34 -50.87 -22.61
N GLY A 27 33.26 -50.35 -21.38
CA GLY A 27 32.55 -49.11 -21.05
C GLY A 27 31.05 -49.30 -20.79
N SER A 28 30.49 -50.49 -20.98
CA SER A 28 29.09 -50.79 -20.70
C SER A 28 28.81 -50.85 -19.18
N CYS A 29 27.59 -50.53 -18.76
CA CYS A 29 27.25 -50.56 -17.34
C CYS A 29 26.77 -51.96 -16.91
N ALA A 30 27.47 -52.59 -15.97
CA ALA A 30 27.11 -53.89 -15.42
C ALA A 30 25.97 -53.83 -14.39
N THR A 31 25.82 -52.71 -13.67
CA THR A 31 24.80 -52.59 -12.62
C THR A 31 24.32 -51.15 -12.47
N PHE A 32 22.99 -51.00 -12.41
CA PHE A 32 22.32 -49.71 -12.24
C PHE A 32 21.67 -49.61 -10.87
N GLN A 33 21.81 -48.45 -10.24
CA GLN A 33 21.04 -48.03 -9.07
C GLN A 33 19.92 -47.10 -9.53
N ASN A 34 18.67 -47.53 -9.34
CA ASN A 34 17.48 -46.77 -9.75
C ASN A 34 16.76 -46.18 -8.53
N THR A 35 16.39 -44.91 -8.59
CA THR A 35 15.62 -44.22 -7.55
C THR A 35 14.18 -44.05 -8.01
N TYR A 36 13.22 -44.39 -7.16
CA TYR A 36 11.78 -44.29 -7.44
C TYR A 36 11.08 -43.38 -6.43
N GLN A 37 10.13 -42.58 -6.91
CA GLN A 37 9.27 -41.72 -6.10
C GLN A 37 7.83 -42.24 -6.14
N CYS A 38 7.24 -42.46 -4.96
CA CYS A 38 5.90 -43.01 -4.79
C CYS A 38 4.94 -41.96 -4.20
N ILE A 39 3.71 -41.90 -4.71
CA ILE A 39 2.64 -41.12 -4.06
C ILE A 39 2.03 -41.96 -2.96
N ILE A 40 2.42 -41.69 -1.70
CA ILE A 40 2.02 -42.49 -0.53
C ILE A 40 0.59 -42.21 -0.02
N LYS A 41 -0.03 -41.10 -0.43
CA LYS A 41 -1.47 -40.81 -0.26
C LYS A 41 -1.95 -39.96 -1.43
N LYS A 42 -3.06 -40.32 -2.08
CA LYS A 42 -3.76 -39.40 -2.99
C LYS A 42 -4.21 -38.19 -2.18
N GLY A 43 -3.88 -36.98 -2.63
CA GLY A 43 -4.32 -35.75 -1.97
C GLY A 43 -5.84 -35.76 -1.80
N THR A 44 -6.32 -35.67 -0.57
CA THR A 44 -7.75 -35.58 -0.27
C THR A 44 -8.19 -34.14 -0.53
N THR A 45 -9.06 -33.93 -1.52
CA THR A 45 -9.76 -32.65 -1.68
C THR A 45 -10.78 -32.54 -0.57
N VAL A 46 -10.43 -31.81 0.49
CA VAL A 46 -11.39 -31.44 1.54
C VAL A 46 -12.16 -30.22 1.06
N THR A 47 -13.40 -30.41 0.62
CA THR A 47 -14.36 -29.33 0.46
C THR A 47 -14.78 -28.88 1.85
N ARG A 48 -13.99 -27.98 2.46
CA ARG A 48 -14.35 -27.40 3.75
C ARG A 48 -15.40 -26.33 3.50
N GLN A 49 -16.66 -26.64 3.80
CA GLN A 49 -17.69 -25.60 3.87
C GLN A 49 -17.37 -24.71 5.07
N VAL A 50 -16.86 -23.51 4.80
CA VAL A 50 -16.58 -22.53 5.85
C VAL A 50 -17.91 -21.91 6.28
N CYS A 51 -18.58 -22.59 7.20
CA CYS A 51 -19.71 -22.02 7.93
C CYS A 51 -19.15 -21.03 8.96
N GLY A 52 -19.25 -19.73 8.68
CA GLY A 52 -18.87 -18.68 9.62
C GLY A 52 -18.24 -17.48 8.92
N ASN A 53 -19.04 -16.44 8.76
CA ASN A 53 -18.73 -15.04 8.46
C ASN A 53 -17.28 -14.71 8.08
N ALA A 54 -17.15 -14.39 6.78
CA ALA A 54 -16.12 -13.57 6.15
C ALA A 54 -14.67 -14.09 6.28
N ALA A 55 -14.38 -15.16 5.54
CA ALA A 55 -13.01 -15.42 5.09
C ALA A 55 -12.86 -14.96 3.63
N MET A 56 -12.00 -13.99 3.36
CA MET A 56 -11.66 -13.61 2.00
C MET A 56 -10.46 -14.42 1.55
N CYS A 57 -10.61 -15.19 0.47
CA CYS A 57 -9.53 -16.02 -0.06
C CYS A 57 -8.98 -15.41 -1.36
N VAL A 58 -7.66 -15.29 -1.45
CA VAL A 58 -6.96 -14.85 -2.67
C VAL A 58 -5.90 -15.90 -2.99
N ALA A 59 -5.96 -16.49 -4.19
CA ALA A 59 -5.02 -17.52 -4.67
C ALA A 59 -4.84 -18.73 -3.71
N GLY A 60 -5.93 -19.18 -3.09
CA GLY A 60 -5.91 -20.33 -2.16
C GLY A 60 -5.47 -19.99 -0.74
N THR A 61 -5.03 -18.75 -0.46
CA THR A 61 -4.75 -18.26 0.89
C THR A 61 -5.99 -17.54 1.43
N CYS A 62 -6.54 -18.04 2.52
CA CYS A 62 -7.77 -17.53 3.13
C CYS A 62 -7.47 -16.70 4.38
N PHE A 63 -7.95 -15.45 4.40
CA PHE A 63 -7.81 -14.52 5.52
C PHE A 63 -9.12 -14.45 6.30
N LYS A 64 -9.08 -14.69 7.61
CA LYS A 64 -10.23 -14.50 8.50
C LYS A 64 -10.43 -13.00 8.74
N THR A 65 -11.62 -12.45 8.51
CA THR A 65 -11.92 -11.02 8.75
C THR A 65 -12.53 -10.75 10.13
N ASN A 66 -12.56 -11.74 11.03
CA ASN A 66 -13.13 -11.62 12.38
C ASN A 66 -12.10 -11.25 13.45
N THR A 67 -10.99 -10.63 13.07
CA THR A 67 -10.07 -10.01 14.01
C THR A 67 -10.37 -8.52 14.02
N PRO A 68 -10.55 -7.86 15.19
CA PRO A 68 -10.48 -6.40 15.23
C PRO A 68 -9.19 -5.99 14.49
N PRO A 69 -9.18 -4.88 13.72
CA PRO A 69 -8.00 -4.49 12.96
C PRO A 69 -6.81 -4.43 13.90
N ALA A 70 -6.01 -5.49 13.89
CA ALA A 70 -4.84 -5.57 14.72
C ALA A 70 -3.88 -4.50 14.21
N ASN A 71 -3.04 -4.00 15.12
CA ASN A 71 -1.91 -3.14 14.76
C ASN A 71 -1.06 -3.76 13.62
N ASP A 72 -1.14 -5.08 13.42
CA ASP A 72 -0.50 -5.80 12.33
C ASP A 72 -1.06 -5.48 10.94
N PHE A 73 -2.38 -5.41 10.77
CA PHE A 73 -2.96 -5.01 9.48
C PHE A 73 -2.56 -3.57 9.15
N ALA A 74 -2.60 -2.74 10.18
CA ALA A 74 -2.22 -1.35 10.11
C ALA A 74 -0.78 -1.16 9.65
N TYR A 75 0.10 -1.92 10.28
CA TYR A 75 1.51 -1.99 9.95
C TYR A 75 1.74 -2.45 8.51
N VAL A 76 1.12 -3.56 8.09
CA VAL A 76 1.30 -4.15 6.75
C VAL A 76 0.81 -3.19 5.66
N VAL A 77 -0.40 -2.63 5.79
CA VAL A 77 -0.94 -1.67 4.80
C VAL A 77 -0.08 -0.42 4.74
N SER A 78 0.40 0.07 5.88
CA SER A 78 1.28 1.24 5.93
C SER A 78 2.59 0.99 5.20
N ARG A 79 3.20 -0.19 5.35
CA ARG A 79 4.42 -0.55 4.61
C ARG A 79 4.17 -0.74 3.12
N PHE A 80 3.05 -1.32 2.73
CA PHE A 80 2.69 -1.44 1.31
C PHE A 80 2.49 -0.06 0.66
N ALA A 81 1.74 0.82 1.33
CA ALA A 81 1.54 2.20 0.87
C ALA A 81 2.86 2.99 0.83
N ALA A 82 3.75 2.74 1.79
CA ALA A 82 5.08 3.33 1.80
C ALA A 82 5.94 2.86 0.62
N ALA A 83 5.91 1.56 0.28
CA ALA A 83 6.58 1.03 -0.89
C ALA A 83 6.05 1.66 -2.18
N ALA A 84 4.73 1.84 -2.30
CA ALA A 84 4.12 2.53 -3.43
C ALA A 84 4.56 4.01 -3.51
N ALA A 85 4.61 4.72 -2.37
CA ALA A 85 5.09 6.09 -2.31
C ALA A 85 6.59 6.20 -2.63
N ALA A 86 7.39 5.23 -2.20
CA ALA A 86 8.80 5.13 -2.54
C ALA A 86 8.99 4.93 -4.06
N GLY A 87 8.19 4.07 -4.69
CA GLY A 87 8.21 3.90 -6.15
C GLY A 87 7.83 5.18 -6.90
N ALA A 88 6.79 5.87 -6.45
CA ALA A 88 6.37 7.15 -7.03
C ALA A 88 7.44 8.25 -6.88
N SER A 89 8.13 8.28 -5.74
CA SER A 89 9.20 9.27 -5.48
C SER A 89 10.53 8.91 -6.14
N ALA A 90 10.87 7.63 -6.31
CA ALA A 90 12.06 7.20 -7.05
C ALA A 90 12.03 7.62 -8.52
N SER A 91 10.83 7.74 -9.10
CA SER A 91 10.60 8.27 -10.45
C SER A 91 10.85 9.79 -10.55
N ALA A 92 10.90 10.51 -9.42
CA ALA A 92 11.18 11.95 -9.37
C ALA A 92 12.62 12.19 -8.89
N SER A 93 13.46 12.74 -9.75
CA SER A 93 14.88 13.04 -9.48
C SER A 93 15.03 13.87 -8.20
N GLY A 94 15.43 13.26 -7.08
CA GLY A 94 15.52 13.94 -5.78
C GLY A 94 15.56 13.06 -4.53
N GLY A 95 15.79 11.76 -4.67
CA GLY A 95 15.84 10.80 -3.57
C GLY A 95 14.46 10.23 -3.18
N ILE A 96 14.48 9.02 -2.60
CA ILE A 96 13.26 8.31 -2.21
C ILE A 96 12.65 8.99 -0.97
N SER A 97 11.38 9.39 -1.07
CA SER A 97 10.64 10.02 0.02
C SER A 97 9.25 9.40 0.15
N ILE A 98 8.99 8.83 1.31
CA ILE A 98 7.74 8.16 1.64
C ILE A 98 6.73 9.20 2.14
N PHE A 99 5.53 9.20 1.57
CA PHE A 99 4.44 10.10 1.95
C PHE A 99 4.81 11.59 1.90
N LYS A 100 5.55 11.99 0.85
CA LYS A 100 5.84 13.41 0.57
C LYS A 100 4.55 14.18 0.33
N GLY A 101 4.37 15.28 1.05
CA GLY A 101 3.29 16.24 0.86
C GLY A 101 3.76 17.51 0.13
N GLY A 102 2.80 18.38 -0.19
CA GLY A 102 3.06 19.71 -0.75
C GLY A 102 2.40 20.79 0.11
N PRO A 103 3.04 21.97 0.25
CA PRO A 103 2.41 23.10 0.91
C PRO A 103 1.31 23.69 0.02
N GLU A 104 0.13 23.86 0.58
CA GLU A 104 -1.01 24.52 -0.05
C GLU A 104 -1.52 25.63 0.86
N HIS A 105 -2.20 26.61 0.28
CA HIS A 105 -2.73 27.73 1.03
C HIS A 105 -4.07 28.20 0.48
N CYS A 106 -4.85 28.83 1.35
CA CYS A 106 -6.06 29.53 0.98
C CYS A 106 -6.09 30.91 1.64
N ASN A 107 -6.81 31.83 1.01
CA ASN A 107 -6.95 33.19 1.49
C ASN A 107 -8.36 33.42 2.02
N ARG A 108 -8.43 34.05 3.19
CA ARG A 108 -9.65 34.56 3.82
C ARG A 108 -9.53 36.08 3.96
N THR A 109 -10.38 36.80 3.23
CA THR A 109 -10.49 38.26 3.34
C THR A 109 -11.45 38.60 4.48
N ILE A 110 -11.06 39.54 5.35
CA ILE A 110 -11.89 39.92 6.51
C ILE A 110 -13.03 40.88 6.11
N LEU A 111 -12.77 41.77 5.14
CA LEU A 111 -13.67 42.87 4.77
C LEU A 111 -14.39 42.66 3.42
N GLY A 112 -14.40 41.44 2.88
CA GLY A 112 -15.05 41.13 1.60
C GLY A 112 -15.46 39.66 1.52
N ALA A 113 -16.68 39.40 1.02
CA ALA A 113 -17.43 38.14 1.12
C ALA A 113 -16.82 36.89 0.42
N LYS A 114 -15.53 36.87 0.06
CA LYS A 114 -14.86 35.71 -0.55
C LYS A 114 -13.98 34.97 0.46
N ASN A 115 -14.53 33.91 1.03
CA ASN A 115 -13.79 32.95 1.86
C ASN A 115 -13.45 31.70 1.04
N CYS A 116 -12.26 31.68 0.45
CA CYS A 116 -11.78 30.54 -0.33
C CYS A 116 -11.27 29.38 0.54
N CYS A 117 -11.22 29.53 1.87
CA CYS A 117 -10.82 28.48 2.79
C CYS A 117 -12.01 27.57 3.15
N THR A 118 -13.19 28.14 3.38
CA THR A 118 -14.40 27.38 3.77
C THR A 118 -15.26 26.94 2.58
N ALA A 119 -14.86 27.28 1.36
CA ALA A 119 -15.62 26.93 0.17
C ALA A 119 -15.53 25.41 -0.09
N SER A 120 -16.65 24.69 0.10
CA SER A 120 -16.74 23.23 -0.08
C SER A 120 -17.26 22.86 -1.48
N PRO A 121 -16.63 21.88 -2.17
CA PRO A 121 -17.17 21.29 -3.40
C PRO A 121 -18.50 20.51 -3.25
N SER A 122 -18.88 20.11 -2.03
CA SER A 122 -20.08 19.29 -1.75
C SER A 122 -20.98 19.96 -0.70
N GLY A 123 -22.06 20.59 -1.15
CA GLY A 123 -23.02 21.34 -0.35
C GLY A 123 -23.61 22.52 -1.13
N TRP A 124 -24.62 23.20 -0.58
CA TRP A 124 -25.38 24.35 -1.12
C TRP A 124 -24.56 25.54 -1.69
N GLY A 125 -23.23 25.49 -1.60
CA GLY A 125 -22.28 26.53 -2.00
C GLY A 125 -21.39 26.18 -3.20
N LYS A 126 -21.86 25.38 -4.17
CA LYS A 126 -21.09 25.03 -5.40
C LYS A 126 -20.59 26.25 -6.20
N ASN A 127 -21.17 27.43 -5.99
CA ASN A 127 -20.81 28.68 -6.69
C ASN A 127 -19.77 29.55 -5.95
N ILE A 128 -19.33 29.19 -4.74
CA ILE A 128 -18.41 30.02 -3.92
C ILE A 128 -16.93 29.80 -4.32
N ILE A 129 -16.62 28.66 -4.95
CA ILE A 129 -15.28 28.35 -5.49
C ILE A 129 -15.01 29.02 -6.85
N LYS A 130 -16.06 29.53 -7.53
CA LYS A 130 -15.96 30.18 -8.85
C LYS A 130 -15.21 31.51 -8.71
N GLY A 131 -13.89 31.46 -8.88
CA GLY A 131 -12.97 32.60 -8.69
C GLY A 131 -11.90 32.41 -7.60
N CYS A 132 -11.87 31.26 -6.92
CA CYS A 132 -10.78 30.93 -5.99
C CYS A 132 -9.53 30.43 -6.74
N PRO A 133 -8.32 30.70 -6.22
CA PRO A 133 -7.08 30.22 -6.81
C PRO A 133 -6.99 28.69 -6.80
N ALA A 134 -6.15 28.13 -7.66
CA ALA A 134 -5.96 26.68 -7.78
C ALA A 134 -5.52 26.02 -6.46
N SER A 135 -4.66 26.68 -5.68
CA SER A 135 -4.22 26.24 -4.35
C SER A 135 -5.40 26.09 -3.37
N ALA A 136 -6.31 27.06 -3.36
CA ALA A 136 -7.51 26.99 -2.53
C ALA A 136 -8.48 25.87 -2.97
N LYS A 137 -8.63 25.65 -4.27
CA LYS A 137 -9.42 24.53 -4.81
C LYS A 137 -8.84 23.17 -4.41
N LYS A 138 -7.53 23.02 -4.55
CA LYS A 138 -6.80 21.81 -4.16
C LYS A 138 -6.92 21.56 -2.65
N LEU A 139 -6.82 22.60 -1.84
CA LEU A 139 -7.02 22.50 -0.40
C LEU A 139 -8.47 22.12 -0.04
N ALA A 140 -9.47 22.65 -0.74
CA ALA A 140 -10.86 22.28 -0.53
C ALA A 140 -11.11 20.78 -0.81
N GLN A 141 -10.54 20.26 -1.90
CA GLN A 141 -10.55 18.82 -2.19
C GLN A 141 -9.80 18.02 -1.12
N ALA A 142 -8.64 18.52 -0.68
CA ALA A 142 -7.84 17.87 0.36
C ALA A 142 -8.58 17.79 1.70
N ARG A 143 -9.36 18.81 2.06
CA ARG A 143 -10.23 18.83 3.25
C ARG A 143 -11.32 17.77 3.16
N GLN A 144 -11.99 17.65 2.01
CA GLN A 144 -12.99 16.59 1.79
C GLN A 144 -12.39 15.19 1.85
N ALA A 145 -11.18 15.02 1.31
CA ALA A 145 -10.46 13.76 1.35
C ALA A 145 -9.76 13.50 2.70
N ALA A 146 -9.82 14.44 3.65
CA ALA A 146 -9.11 14.42 4.93
C ALA A 146 -7.61 14.09 4.79
N THR A 147 -6.96 14.79 3.84
CA THR A 147 -5.54 14.61 3.47
C THR A 147 -4.66 15.82 3.84
N GLY A 148 -5.25 16.89 4.35
CA GLY A 148 -4.55 18.11 4.74
C GLY A 148 -4.28 18.19 6.24
N HIS A 149 -3.06 18.58 6.62
CA HIS A 149 -2.68 18.98 7.98
C HIS A 149 -2.52 20.50 8.07
N PHE A 150 -3.12 21.16 9.06
CA PHE A 150 -3.03 22.61 9.23
C PHE A 150 -1.72 22.99 9.92
N ILE A 151 -0.98 23.95 9.34
CA ILE A 151 0.29 24.42 9.89
C ILE A 151 0.09 25.70 10.69
N GLY A 152 -0.73 26.61 10.16
CA GLY A 152 -0.97 27.90 10.79
C GLY A 152 -1.52 28.92 9.80
N SER A 153 -1.68 30.14 10.28
CA SER A 153 -2.11 31.26 9.44
C SER A 153 -1.26 32.49 9.71
N PHE A 154 -1.16 33.37 8.71
CA PHE A 154 -0.47 34.64 8.85
C PHE A 154 -1.17 35.74 8.05
N CYS A 155 -0.90 36.99 8.43
CA CYS A 155 -1.43 38.12 7.71
C CYS A 155 -0.66 38.35 6.40
N ALA A 156 -1.30 38.06 5.28
CA ALA A 156 -0.70 38.17 3.96
C ALA A 156 -0.93 39.55 3.31
N ALA A 157 -1.81 40.39 3.87
CA ALA A 157 -1.91 41.79 3.52
C ALA A 157 -2.36 42.61 4.74
N LYS A 158 -1.59 43.65 5.08
CA LYS A 158 -1.91 44.61 6.13
C LYS A 158 -2.46 45.89 5.49
N GLY A 159 -3.46 46.47 6.13
CA GLY A 159 -4.05 47.76 5.78
C GLY A 159 -3.47 48.88 6.63
N LEU A 160 -4.15 50.03 6.59
CA LEU A 160 -3.82 51.19 7.41
C LEU A 160 -3.90 50.81 8.90
N PHE A 161 -2.99 51.36 9.70
CA PHE A 161 -2.84 51.03 11.13
C PHE A 161 -2.50 49.56 11.45
N GLY A 162 -2.02 48.79 10.48
CA GLY A 162 -1.60 47.39 10.70
C GLY A 162 -2.74 46.37 10.78
N ILE A 163 -3.98 46.78 10.48
CA ILE A 163 -5.15 45.90 10.45
C ILE A 163 -4.94 44.81 9.39
N CYS A 164 -5.20 43.54 9.72
CA CYS A 164 -5.05 42.47 8.74
C CYS A 164 -6.22 42.45 7.77
N LEU A 165 -5.96 42.72 6.49
CA LEU A 165 -6.99 42.70 5.46
C LEU A 165 -7.19 41.29 4.87
N ARG A 166 -6.10 40.52 4.81
CA ARG A 166 -6.09 39.16 4.23
C ARG A 166 -5.29 38.21 5.10
N ILE A 167 -5.97 37.19 5.61
CA ILE A 167 -5.35 36.07 6.32
C ILE A 167 -5.11 34.95 5.32
N GLN A 168 -3.91 34.39 5.34
CA GLN A 168 -3.56 33.21 4.56
C GLN A 168 -3.40 32.02 5.51
N GLU A 169 -4.18 30.97 5.29
CA GLU A 169 -4.05 29.70 6.00
C GLU A 169 -3.14 28.78 5.19
N VAL A 170 -2.21 28.10 5.87
CA VAL A 170 -1.22 27.21 5.26
C VAL A 170 -1.38 25.79 5.78
N TRP A 171 -1.32 24.84 4.86
CA TRP A 171 -1.58 23.44 5.08
C TRP A 171 -0.54 22.58 4.35
N CYS A 172 -0.19 21.43 4.93
CA CYS A 172 0.48 20.35 4.20
C CYS A 172 -0.56 19.38 3.65
N VAL A 173 -0.62 19.22 2.33
CA VAL A 173 -1.52 18.28 1.65
C VAL A 173 -0.74 17.03 1.25
N PHE A 174 -1.20 15.88 1.72
CA PHE A 174 -0.59 14.58 1.52
C PHE A 174 -1.33 13.73 0.47
N PRO A 175 -0.69 12.71 -0.12
CA PRO A 175 -1.29 11.91 -1.19
C PRO A 175 -2.47 11.02 -0.72
N SER A 176 -2.62 10.79 0.58
CA SER A 176 -3.72 10.01 1.14
C SER A 176 -4.01 10.40 2.60
N LYS A 177 -5.20 10.01 3.08
CA LYS A 177 -5.56 10.14 4.51
C LYS A 177 -4.56 9.40 5.39
N LEU A 178 -4.15 8.17 5.01
CA LEU A 178 -3.13 7.41 5.72
C LEU A 178 -1.80 8.18 5.80
N ALA A 179 -1.35 8.76 4.69
CA ALA A 179 -0.12 9.53 4.63
C ALA A 179 -0.16 10.72 5.60
N ARG A 180 -1.28 11.46 5.66
CA ARG A 180 -1.50 12.54 6.63
C ARG A 180 -1.37 12.02 8.07
N ILE A 181 -2.11 10.95 8.41
CA ILE A 181 -2.13 10.42 9.78
C ILE A 181 -0.74 9.94 10.21
N ILE A 182 -0.02 9.20 9.36
CA ILE A 182 1.34 8.74 9.67
C ILE A 182 2.31 9.93 9.80
N GLN A 183 2.14 10.99 9.00
CA GLN A 183 2.94 12.20 9.14
C GLN A 183 2.68 12.91 10.47
N GLU A 184 1.41 13.07 10.85
CA GLU A 184 1.01 13.67 12.13
C GLU A 184 1.52 12.92 13.34
N GLN A 185 1.47 11.59 13.31
CA GLN A 185 1.81 10.76 14.47
C GLN A 185 3.25 10.25 14.46
N GLY A 186 3.88 10.16 13.30
CA GLY A 186 5.27 9.72 13.16
C GLY A 186 6.28 10.83 13.38
N ARG A 187 5.98 12.07 12.98
CA ARG A 187 6.89 13.21 13.13
C ARG A 187 7.31 13.48 14.59
N PRO A 188 6.41 13.43 15.60
CA PRO A 188 6.79 13.58 17.00
C PRO A 188 7.78 12.51 17.47
N GLN A 189 7.69 11.27 16.97
CA GLN A 189 8.60 10.19 17.33
C GLN A 189 10.03 10.42 16.82
N LEU A 190 10.18 11.24 15.78
CA LEU A 190 11.42 11.54 15.11
C LEU A 190 11.94 12.97 15.39
N GLY A 191 11.22 13.76 16.21
CA GLY A 191 11.55 15.16 16.48
C GLY A 191 11.42 16.08 15.25
N ILE A 192 10.58 15.73 14.28
CA ILE A 192 10.42 16.50 13.04
C ILE A 192 9.33 17.56 13.21
N GLY A 193 9.71 18.84 13.16
CA GLY A 193 8.78 19.96 13.21
C GLY A 193 8.07 20.24 11.88
N TRP A 194 6.89 20.84 11.98
CA TRP A 194 6.07 21.28 10.83
C TRP A 194 6.53 22.59 10.19
N GLY A 195 7.45 23.32 10.82
CA GLY A 195 7.88 24.64 10.36
C GLY A 195 6.83 25.72 10.65
N ALA A 196 7.16 26.97 10.29
CA ALA A 196 6.24 28.10 10.41
C ALA A 196 5.27 28.14 9.22
N ALA A 197 4.12 28.82 9.35
CA ALA A 197 3.17 28.96 8.25
C ALA A 197 3.78 29.60 6.99
N GLN A 198 4.75 30.50 7.15
CA GLN A 198 5.48 31.13 6.05
C GLN A 198 6.52 30.21 5.40
N ALA A 199 6.98 29.19 6.12
CA ALA A 199 8.00 28.23 5.68
C ALA A 199 7.62 26.81 6.17
N PRO A 200 6.52 26.24 5.64
CA PRO A 200 6.03 24.94 6.09
C PRO A 200 6.95 23.81 5.64
N ASN A 201 7.22 22.87 6.54
CA ASN A 201 7.94 21.65 6.25
C ASN A 201 6.95 20.51 5.95
N CYS A 202 6.60 20.32 4.68
CA CYS A 202 5.71 19.24 4.23
C CYS A 202 6.45 18.00 3.67
N ARG A 203 7.76 17.85 3.95
CA ARG A 203 8.54 16.74 3.39
C ARG A 203 8.03 15.37 3.83
N GLY A 204 8.29 14.37 2.98
CA GLY A 204 8.11 12.96 3.30
C GLY A 204 9.19 12.43 4.24
N PHE A 205 8.97 11.23 4.77
CA PHE A 205 9.98 10.49 5.50
C PHE A 205 11.01 9.90 4.53
N THR A 206 12.27 9.85 4.92
CA THR A 206 13.24 8.95 4.28
C THR A 206 12.89 7.49 4.61
N PRO A 207 13.36 6.51 3.82
CA PRO A 207 13.18 5.09 4.16
C PRO A 207 13.64 4.74 5.58
N GLN A 208 14.76 5.30 6.02
CA GLN A 208 15.35 5.06 7.34
C GLN A 208 14.50 5.66 8.46
N GLU A 209 14.03 6.90 8.30
CA GLU A 209 13.10 7.53 9.23
C GLU A 209 11.80 6.72 9.35
N PHE A 210 11.24 6.31 8.21
CA PHE A 210 9.99 5.56 8.18
C PHE A 210 10.10 4.20 8.88
N GLN A 211 11.24 3.51 8.73
CA GLN A 211 11.48 2.23 9.40
C GLN A 211 11.59 2.36 10.93
N ARG A 212 12.00 3.54 11.43
CA ARG A 212 12.11 3.82 12.87
C ARG A 212 10.78 4.18 13.52
N LEU A 213 9.72 4.36 12.73
CA LEU A 213 8.40 4.67 13.24
C LEU A 213 7.82 3.48 14.00
N ASP A 214 7.39 3.75 15.22
CA ASP A 214 6.66 2.82 16.06
C ASP A 214 5.16 2.94 15.78
N PHE A 215 4.66 2.07 14.91
CA PHE A 215 3.25 1.99 14.52
C PHE A 215 2.35 1.52 15.67
N SER A 216 2.89 0.87 16.71
CA SER A 216 2.09 0.45 17.86
C SER A 216 1.59 1.63 18.69
N LYS A 217 2.28 2.76 18.61
CA LYS A 217 1.94 4.03 19.26
C LYS A 217 1.09 4.94 18.39
N MET A 218 0.68 4.49 17.19
CA MET A 218 -0.12 5.26 16.26
C MET A 218 -1.57 4.79 16.23
N ASN A 219 -2.50 5.73 16.34
CA ASN A 219 -3.90 5.51 16.10
C ASN A 219 -4.24 5.72 14.63
N LEU A 220 -4.35 4.61 13.89
CA LEU A 220 -4.70 4.62 12.46
C LEU A 220 -6.19 4.31 12.20
N SER A 221 -7.05 4.34 13.24
CA SER A 221 -8.47 3.97 13.16
C SER A 221 -9.28 4.81 12.16
N GLU A 222 -8.97 6.09 12.01
CA GLU A 222 -9.62 6.99 11.04
C GLU A 222 -9.45 6.50 9.59
N PHE A 223 -8.30 5.90 9.28
CA PHE A 223 -8.06 5.33 7.96
C PHE A 223 -8.78 3.99 7.78
N TYR A 224 -8.81 3.13 8.79
CA TYR A 224 -9.51 1.84 8.69
C TYR A 224 -11.01 2.00 8.56
N SER A 225 -11.62 2.90 9.35
CA SER A 225 -13.06 3.14 9.23
C SER A 225 -13.42 3.59 7.83
N ASP A 226 -12.60 4.45 7.22
CA ASP A 226 -12.79 4.90 5.84
C ASP A 226 -12.60 3.77 4.81
N ILE A 227 -11.58 2.90 4.99
CA ILE A 227 -11.42 1.71 4.14
C ILE A 227 -12.63 0.79 4.27
N MET A 228 -13.03 0.44 5.49
CA MET A 228 -14.10 -0.51 5.75
C MET A 228 -15.45 0.02 5.26
N ASN A 229 -15.70 1.32 5.40
CA ASN A 229 -16.91 1.96 4.87
C ASN A 229 -16.95 1.97 3.34
N ARG A 230 -15.78 2.05 2.68
CA ARG A 230 -15.68 1.99 1.20
C ARG A 230 -15.63 0.55 0.67
N MET A 231 -15.14 -0.38 1.47
CA MET A 231 -15.28 -1.81 1.27
C MET A 231 -16.71 -2.20 1.64
N THR A 232 -17.65 -1.84 0.76
CA THR A 232 -18.87 -2.64 0.63
C THR A 232 -18.44 -4.10 0.51
N PRO A 233 -19.10 -5.05 1.20
CA PRO A 233 -18.79 -6.47 1.06
C PRO A 233 -18.97 -6.86 -0.40
N MET A 234 -17.87 -6.77 -1.14
CA MET A 234 -17.81 -7.11 -2.53
C MET A 234 -17.89 -8.63 -2.53
N ASN A 235 -18.94 -9.19 -3.12
CA ASN A 235 -19.11 -10.64 -3.26
C ASN A 235 -17.75 -11.23 -3.70
N GLY A 236 -17.21 -12.21 -2.96
CA GLY A 236 -15.80 -12.64 -3.07
C GLY A 236 -15.39 -13.01 -4.50
N THR A 237 -16.36 -13.39 -5.33
CA THR A 237 -16.23 -13.57 -6.78
C THR A 237 -15.81 -12.30 -7.53
N LYS A 238 -16.41 -11.14 -7.24
CA LYS A 238 -16.09 -9.85 -7.88
C LYS A 238 -14.70 -9.34 -7.47
N LEU A 239 -14.32 -9.53 -6.21
CA LEU A 239 -12.98 -9.17 -5.75
C LEU A 239 -11.93 -10.11 -6.34
N GLY A 240 -12.18 -11.43 -6.33
CA GLY A 240 -11.33 -12.42 -6.98
C GLY A 240 -11.10 -12.10 -8.46
N ASN A 241 -12.16 -11.74 -9.18
CA ASN A 241 -12.08 -11.33 -10.58
C ASN A 241 -11.26 -10.03 -10.76
N ARG A 242 -11.43 -9.02 -9.89
CA ARG A 242 -10.63 -7.78 -9.96
C ARG A 242 -9.15 -8.04 -9.69
N ILE A 243 -8.83 -8.89 -8.72
CA ILE A 243 -7.45 -9.26 -8.39
C ILE A 243 -6.85 -10.07 -9.54
N GLN A 244 -7.57 -11.06 -10.07
CA GLN A 244 -7.12 -11.83 -11.24
C GLN A 244 -6.90 -10.95 -12.47
N THR A 245 -7.78 -9.98 -12.74
CA THR A 245 -7.61 -9.04 -13.85
C THR A 245 -6.40 -8.14 -13.64
N ARG A 246 -6.16 -7.62 -12.42
CA ARG A 246 -4.94 -6.83 -12.15
C ARG A 246 -3.67 -7.66 -12.24
N MET A 247 -3.69 -8.90 -11.74
CA MET A 247 -2.57 -9.84 -11.86
C MET A 247 -2.30 -10.16 -13.33
N ARG A 248 -3.33 -10.50 -14.11
CA ARG A 248 -3.21 -10.76 -15.54
C ARG A 248 -2.66 -9.54 -16.28
N ASN A 249 -3.14 -8.35 -15.96
CA ASN A 249 -2.64 -7.11 -16.55
C ASN A 249 -1.18 -6.85 -16.18
N TYR A 250 -0.75 -7.14 -14.95
CA TYR A 250 0.65 -7.05 -14.54
C TYR A 250 1.55 -8.04 -15.29
N TYR A 251 1.10 -9.29 -15.48
CA TYR A 251 1.81 -10.28 -16.28
C TYR A 251 1.84 -9.91 -17.78
N ASN A 252 0.75 -9.34 -18.30
CA ASN A 252 0.63 -8.95 -19.70
C ASN A 252 1.28 -7.59 -20.02
N SER A 253 1.51 -6.72 -19.03
CA SER A 253 2.15 -5.42 -19.24
C SER A 253 3.67 -5.48 -19.31
N GLY A 254 4.26 -6.68 -19.21
CA GLY A 254 5.71 -6.88 -19.28
C GLY A 254 6.42 -6.40 -18.01
N ALA A 255 7.03 -7.33 -17.28
CA ALA A 255 8.02 -6.96 -16.28
C ALA A 255 9.15 -6.17 -16.97
N PRO A 256 9.56 -4.98 -16.47
CA PRO A 256 10.83 -4.41 -16.88
C PRO A 256 11.92 -5.43 -16.54
N ASN A 257 12.69 -5.80 -17.56
CA ASN A 257 13.78 -6.77 -17.53
C ASN A 257 14.61 -6.72 -16.23
N GLY A 258 14.83 -7.88 -15.60
CA GLY A 258 15.76 -7.99 -14.49
C GLY A 258 15.92 -9.39 -13.90
N GLY A 259 16.76 -10.22 -14.54
CA GLY A 259 17.45 -11.34 -13.88
C GLY A 259 16.87 -12.74 -14.12
N ARG A 260 17.28 -13.37 -15.23
CA ARG A 260 17.28 -14.84 -15.35
C ARG A 260 18.20 -15.41 -14.27
N ILE A 261 17.66 -16.24 -13.38
CA ILE A 261 18.45 -17.31 -12.77
C ILE A 261 18.06 -18.57 -13.56
N ALA A 262 18.98 -19.01 -14.40
CA ALA A 262 18.90 -20.28 -15.12
C ALA A 262 19.20 -21.44 -14.13
N PRO A 263 18.80 -22.68 -14.48
CA PRO A 263 18.49 -23.75 -13.53
C PRO A 263 19.66 -24.29 -12.71
#